data_AF-A0AAW0D2T7-F1
#
_entry.id   AF-A0AAW0D2T7-F1
#
_cell.length_a   1.000
_cell.length_b   1.000
_cell.length_c   1.000
_cell.angle_alpha   90.00
_cell.angle_beta   90.00
_cell.angle_gamma   90.00
#
_symmetry.space_group_name_H-M   'P 1'
#
loop_
_entity.id
_entity.type
_entity.pdbx_description
1 polymer ?
#
loop_
_entity_poly.entity_id
_entity_poly.type
_entity_poly.pdbx_seq_one_letter_code
_entity_poly.pdbx_strand_id
1 'polypeptide(L)'
;MSKTTSQNDERESFPSMLSPLAEVVASKVAKNESAGQPRTPEKGNKRPAPHDNQGATPGGNGTGSPKRRRANSGRAVVDTGLPNDNTWVEDERYADNGGDFYLRVDGTLFLCHLEKLKQLQGFFAELFAVPQPEYGEKQNNLPFCDLTLVTASEMRYVLDYIYGKLKLLRRLKTGRLSLHYPGAFALLKAGQRLNLPTISRAARSALQTLFPCHSTNDDWPPIVHGLDISESLFLRLFPLEAINLFHECELVLYAPMAYYYAAQLRTEDIVSGVSRPDGTKETLRDKDKALILDAKDRLRTVKRNRHSAWLADHGAERGALENRIHGCSGATQPYTGKTCFEFLQEMKKDWNEHGLLDRSDCLGILPDKAHAVLTNSICSKCYAVYKPMISKGIWNGWWELPATFNYGSWPEVHQKQKALSMEAREFEEL
;
A
#
# COMPACT_ATOMS: atom_id res chain seq x y z
N MET A 1 -11.71 56.19 -26.21
CA MET A 1 -12.05 54.76 -26.41
C MET A 1 -11.12 53.94 -25.54
N SER A 2 -11.55 53.62 -24.32
CA SER A 2 -10.79 52.78 -23.38
C SER A 2 -11.73 51.71 -22.87
N LYS A 3 -11.46 50.45 -23.20
CA LYS A 3 -12.24 49.29 -22.75
C LYS A 3 -11.58 48.72 -21.50
N THR A 4 -12.30 48.80 -20.39
CA THR A 4 -12.08 48.08 -19.14
C THR A 4 -12.55 46.64 -19.30
N THR A 5 -11.66 45.69 -19.06
CA THR A 5 -11.98 44.25 -19.02
C THR A 5 -12.24 43.85 -17.57
N SER A 6 -13.48 43.45 -17.29
CA SER A 6 -13.94 42.91 -16.02
C SER A 6 -13.43 41.47 -15.87
N GLN A 7 -12.66 41.19 -14.82
CA GLN A 7 -12.37 39.83 -14.37
C GLN A 7 -13.56 39.33 -13.55
N ASN A 8 -14.14 38.21 -13.97
CA ASN A 8 -15.14 37.47 -13.20
C ASN A 8 -14.41 36.56 -12.21
N ASP A 9 -14.72 36.72 -10.93
CA ASP A 9 -14.44 35.79 -9.83
C ASP A 9 -15.35 34.56 -9.97
N GLU A 10 -14.81 33.45 -10.47
CA GLU A 10 -15.45 32.13 -10.32
C GLU A 10 -15.02 31.51 -8.99
N ARG A 11 -15.92 31.59 -8.00
CA ARG A 11 -15.84 30.83 -6.75
C ARG A 11 -16.22 29.38 -7.02
N GLU A 12 -15.22 28.53 -7.19
CA GLU A 12 -15.42 27.08 -7.18
C GLU A 12 -15.63 26.56 -5.75
N SER A 13 -16.74 25.84 -5.57
CA SER A 13 -17.15 25.19 -4.33
C SER A 13 -16.52 23.80 -4.25
N PHE A 14 -15.65 23.58 -3.26
CA PHE A 14 -14.93 22.31 -3.06
C PHE A 14 -15.79 21.27 -2.29
N PRO A 15 -15.99 20.05 -2.82
CA PRO A 15 -16.57 18.95 -2.05
C PRO A 15 -15.50 18.24 -1.19
N SER A 16 -15.92 17.87 0.02
CA SER A 16 -15.18 17.15 1.08
C SER A 16 -14.89 15.70 0.71
N MET A 17 -13.66 15.20 0.93
CA MET A 17 -13.29 13.79 0.72
C MET A 17 -12.45 13.19 1.87
N LEU A 18 -12.90 12.01 2.30
CA LEU A 18 -12.46 11.16 3.42
C LEU A 18 -11.00 10.68 3.37
N SER A 19 -10.40 10.51 4.56
CA SER A 19 -9.18 9.71 4.78
C SER A 19 -9.49 8.19 4.78
N PRO A 20 -9.08 7.37 3.77
CA PRO A 20 -9.77 6.11 3.47
C PRO A 20 -9.27 4.83 4.14
N LEU A 21 -7.99 4.70 4.51
CA LEU A 21 -7.42 3.36 4.77
C LEU A 21 -7.71 2.78 6.17
N ALA A 22 -8.02 3.62 7.16
CA ALA A 22 -8.30 3.17 8.53
C ALA A 22 -9.79 3.23 8.92
N GLU A 23 -10.60 4.08 8.28
CA GLU A 23 -12.00 4.31 8.69
C GLU A 23 -12.99 3.24 8.20
N VAL A 24 -12.64 2.49 7.14
CA VAL A 24 -13.43 1.33 6.67
C VAL A 24 -13.48 0.23 7.73
N VAL A 25 -12.42 0.08 8.53
CA VAL A 25 -12.32 -0.91 9.61
C VAL A 25 -13.30 -0.60 10.75
N ALA A 26 -13.49 0.67 11.11
CA ALA A 26 -14.39 1.05 12.20
C ALA A 26 -15.89 0.97 11.82
N SER A 27 -16.24 1.22 10.56
CA SER A 27 -17.64 1.26 10.10
C SER A 27 -18.24 -0.13 9.83
N LYS A 28 -17.42 -1.13 9.44
CA LYS A 28 -17.89 -2.51 9.21
C LYS A 28 -18.04 -3.32 10.51
N VAL A 29 -17.22 -3.06 11.53
CA VAL A 29 -17.36 -3.73 12.84
C VAL A 29 -18.65 -3.28 13.54
N ALA A 30 -19.00 -1.99 13.48
CA ALA A 30 -20.22 -1.47 14.10
C ALA A 30 -21.53 -1.96 13.45
N LYS A 31 -21.52 -2.36 12.17
CA LYS A 31 -22.71 -2.86 11.46
C LYS A 31 -22.98 -4.36 11.66
N ASN A 32 -22.02 -5.11 12.21
CA ASN A 32 -22.22 -6.54 12.52
C ASN A 32 -22.73 -6.80 13.95
N GLU A 33 -22.85 -5.76 14.80
CA GLU A 33 -23.35 -5.91 16.18
C GLU A 33 -24.79 -5.43 16.38
N SER A 34 -25.44 -4.83 15.37
CA SER A 34 -26.78 -4.23 15.53
C SER A 34 -27.95 -5.03 14.93
N ALA A 35 -27.80 -6.35 14.76
CA ALA A 35 -28.89 -7.24 14.32
C ALA A 35 -29.02 -8.46 15.25
N GLY A 36 -29.33 -8.19 16.53
CA GLY A 36 -29.71 -9.21 17.50
C GLY A 36 -30.97 -8.79 18.27
N GLN A 37 -32.11 -9.41 17.95
CA GLN A 37 -33.36 -9.27 18.70
C GLN A 37 -33.22 -9.79 20.16
N PRO A 38 -34.06 -9.29 21.09
CA PRO A 38 -33.92 -9.54 22.52
C PRO A 38 -34.33 -10.97 22.89
N ARG A 39 -33.46 -11.70 23.59
CA ARG A 39 -33.80 -12.95 24.29
C ARG A 39 -34.27 -12.65 25.71
N THR A 40 -35.37 -13.29 26.08
CA THR A 40 -36.00 -13.33 27.40
C THR A 40 -35.09 -13.95 28.48
N PRO A 41 -35.35 -13.68 29.78
CA PRO A 41 -34.45 -14.08 30.86
C PRO A 41 -34.72 -15.51 31.30
N GLU A 42 -33.75 -16.40 31.10
CA GLU A 42 -33.73 -17.72 31.72
C GLU A 42 -32.92 -17.75 33.01
N LYS A 43 -33.51 -18.44 33.99
CA LYS A 43 -33.07 -18.59 35.36
C LYS A 43 -31.86 -19.51 35.49
N GLY A 44 -30.92 -19.07 36.31
CA GLY A 44 -30.24 -19.89 37.32
C GLY A 44 -29.23 -20.93 36.83
N ASN A 45 -27.94 -20.69 37.12
CA ASN A 45 -27.13 -21.77 37.65
C ASN A 45 -25.95 -21.29 38.49
N LYS A 46 -25.63 -22.17 39.45
CA LYS A 46 -24.85 -21.98 40.67
C LYS A 46 -23.35 -21.83 40.40
N ARG A 47 -22.70 -20.93 41.15
CA ARG A 47 -21.25 -20.86 41.33
C ARG A 47 -20.74 -22.06 42.14
N PRO A 48 -19.57 -22.64 41.80
CA PRO A 48 -18.68 -23.24 42.78
C PRO A 48 -17.60 -22.23 43.22
N ALA A 49 -17.21 -22.38 44.47
CA ALA A 49 -16.23 -21.57 45.22
C ALA A 49 -14.78 -21.82 44.78
N PRO A 50 -13.83 -20.93 45.15
CA PRO A 50 -12.41 -21.10 44.86
C PRO A 50 -11.75 -22.02 45.90
N HIS A 51 -10.91 -22.94 45.42
CA HIS A 51 -9.98 -23.70 46.26
C HIS A 51 -8.62 -23.02 46.26
N ASP A 52 -8.30 -22.36 47.36
CA ASP A 52 -6.93 -22.22 47.82
C ASP A 52 -6.47 -23.56 48.38
N ASN A 53 -5.29 -24.04 47.99
CA ASN A 53 -4.40 -24.60 49.00
C ASN A 53 -2.92 -24.56 48.57
N GLN A 54 -2.14 -24.00 49.48
CA GLN A 54 -0.69 -23.97 49.51
C GLN A 54 -0.15 -25.37 49.85
N GLY A 55 1.10 -25.66 49.49
CA GLY A 55 1.87 -26.67 50.22
C GLY A 55 3.00 -27.37 49.46
N ALA A 56 4.22 -27.11 49.96
CA ALA A 56 5.36 -28.03 50.03
C ALA A 56 6.30 -28.20 48.82
N THR A 57 7.44 -27.52 48.92
CA THR A 57 8.78 -27.99 48.56
C THR A 57 9.13 -29.29 49.32
N PRO A 58 9.86 -30.23 48.68
CA PRO A 58 11.27 -30.38 49.07
C PRO A 58 12.21 -30.63 47.89
N GLY A 59 13.47 -30.23 48.09
CA GLY A 59 14.55 -30.28 47.11
C GLY A 59 15.00 -31.68 46.69
N GLY A 60 15.79 -31.69 45.62
CA GLY A 60 16.47 -32.87 45.11
C GLY A 60 17.52 -32.46 44.07
N ASN A 61 18.78 -32.44 44.51
CA ASN A 61 19.97 -32.35 43.67
C ASN A 61 19.97 -33.45 42.60
N GLY A 62 20.30 -33.09 41.36
CA GLY A 62 20.45 -34.03 40.26
C GLY A 62 21.29 -33.47 39.12
N THR A 63 22.61 -33.40 39.32
CA THR A 63 23.59 -33.19 38.27
C THR A 63 23.60 -34.39 37.32
N GLY A 64 23.05 -34.22 36.12
CA GLY A 64 23.09 -35.20 35.04
C GLY A 64 23.48 -34.56 33.72
N SER A 65 24.76 -34.68 33.34
CA SER A 65 25.27 -34.27 32.04
C SER A 65 24.60 -35.09 30.91
N PRO A 66 24.14 -34.47 29.81
CA PRO A 66 23.62 -35.22 28.67
C PRO A 66 24.76 -35.90 27.91
N LYS A 67 24.75 -37.23 27.95
CA LYS A 67 25.64 -38.13 27.21
C LYS A 67 25.41 -37.92 25.70
N ARG A 68 26.40 -37.28 25.05
CA ARG A 68 26.48 -37.05 23.61
C ARG A 68 26.51 -38.40 22.87
N ARG A 69 25.36 -38.84 22.34
CA ARG A 69 25.25 -40.02 21.47
C ARG A 69 25.70 -39.61 20.06
N ARG A 70 26.89 -40.06 19.67
CA ARG A 70 27.46 -39.89 18.33
C ARG A 70 26.66 -40.77 17.36
N ALA A 71 25.67 -40.17 16.68
CA ALA A 71 24.95 -40.82 15.60
C ALA A 71 25.85 -40.89 14.37
N ASN A 72 26.04 -42.11 13.89
CA ASN A 72 26.85 -42.49 12.74
C ASN A 72 26.16 -41.91 11.48
N SER A 73 26.79 -40.94 10.83
CA SER A 73 26.29 -40.30 9.61
C SER A 73 26.46 -41.24 8.42
N GLY A 74 25.57 -42.23 8.32
CA GLY A 74 25.25 -42.88 7.05
C GLY A 74 24.61 -41.83 6.16
N ARG A 75 25.34 -41.40 5.14
CA ARG A 75 24.90 -40.45 4.12
C ARG A 75 23.76 -41.13 3.35
N ALA A 76 22.53 -40.93 3.81
CA ALA A 76 21.34 -41.27 3.06
C ALA A 76 21.43 -40.51 1.74
N VAL A 77 21.59 -41.27 0.65
CA VAL A 77 21.34 -40.77 -0.69
C VAL A 77 19.88 -40.33 -0.67
N VAL A 78 19.67 -39.02 -0.60
CA VAL A 78 18.36 -38.43 -0.83
C VAL A 78 18.04 -38.79 -2.27
N ASP A 79 17.19 -39.79 -2.42
CA ASP A 79 16.52 -40.13 -3.66
C ASP A 79 15.72 -38.87 -4.04
N THR A 80 16.35 -37.99 -4.80
CA THR A 80 15.67 -36.89 -5.49
C THR A 80 14.90 -37.55 -6.62
N GLY A 81 13.85 -38.29 -6.26
CA GLY A 81 12.85 -38.82 -7.18
C GLY A 81 12.23 -37.63 -7.91
N LEU A 82 12.97 -37.15 -8.91
CA LEU A 82 12.54 -36.15 -9.86
C LEU A 82 11.33 -36.78 -10.52
N PRO A 83 10.13 -36.20 -10.34
CA PRO A 83 8.93 -36.70 -10.99
C PRO A 83 9.19 -36.65 -12.50
N ASN A 84 9.51 -37.82 -13.07
CA ASN A 84 9.83 -37.96 -14.49
C ASN A 84 8.57 -37.97 -15.37
N ASP A 85 7.42 -37.65 -14.80
CA ASP A 85 6.19 -37.30 -15.52
C ASP A 85 5.88 -35.83 -15.21
N ASN A 86 6.46 -34.92 -15.99
CA ASN A 86 5.99 -33.54 -16.06
C ASN A 86 4.62 -33.55 -16.75
N THR A 87 3.59 -34.00 -16.01
CA THR A 87 2.21 -33.87 -16.42
C THR A 87 1.83 -32.40 -16.35
N TRP A 88 1.92 -31.75 -17.50
CA TRP A 88 1.48 -30.39 -17.66
C TRP A 88 -0.05 -30.31 -17.54
N VAL A 89 -0.54 -29.36 -16.73
CA VAL A 89 -1.97 -29.16 -16.48
C VAL A 89 -2.48 -27.97 -17.29
N GLU A 90 -3.49 -28.18 -18.13
CA GLU A 90 -4.13 -27.07 -18.87
C GLU A 90 -4.87 -26.12 -17.92
N ASP A 91 -4.64 -24.81 -18.07
CA ASP A 91 -5.37 -23.81 -17.29
C ASP A 91 -6.82 -23.72 -17.78
N GLU A 92 -7.76 -24.08 -16.91
CA GLU A 92 -9.19 -24.12 -17.22
C GLU A 92 -9.74 -22.80 -17.79
N ARG A 93 -9.16 -21.63 -17.43
CA ARG A 93 -9.62 -20.33 -17.93
C ARG A 93 -9.23 -20.05 -19.38
N TYR A 94 -8.28 -20.84 -19.90
CA TYR A 94 -7.66 -20.65 -21.20
C TYR A 94 -7.83 -21.85 -22.13
N ALA A 95 -8.14 -23.04 -21.62
CA ALA A 95 -8.34 -24.26 -22.40
C ALA A 95 -9.35 -24.10 -23.55
N ASP A 96 -10.46 -23.39 -23.31
CA ASP A 96 -11.54 -23.23 -24.31
C ASP A 96 -11.40 -21.96 -25.18
N ASN A 97 -10.28 -21.24 -25.11
CA ASN A 97 -10.11 -20.00 -25.87
C ASN A 97 -9.90 -20.21 -27.38
N GLY A 98 -9.73 -21.46 -27.85
CA GLY A 98 -9.48 -21.76 -29.27
C GLY A 98 -8.13 -21.26 -29.76
N GLY A 99 -7.14 -21.18 -28.88
CA GLY A 99 -5.78 -20.74 -29.22
C GLY A 99 -5.06 -21.72 -30.15
N ASP A 100 -3.98 -21.23 -30.75
CA ASP A 100 -3.13 -21.94 -31.71
C ASP A 100 -1.71 -22.20 -31.16
N PHE A 101 -1.47 -21.85 -29.89
CA PHE A 101 -0.16 -21.88 -29.27
C PHE A 101 -0.23 -22.12 -27.77
N TYR A 102 0.65 -22.95 -27.21
CA TYR A 102 0.77 -23.14 -25.76
C TYR A 102 1.92 -22.34 -25.14
N LEU A 103 1.64 -21.63 -24.05
CA LEU A 103 2.69 -21.20 -23.12
C LEU A 103 2.78 -22.19 -21.97
N ARG A 104 3.96 -22.78 -21.77
CA ARG A 104 4.23 -23.67 -20.63
C ARG A 104 4.90 -22.87 -19.51
N VAL A 105 4.25 -22.76 -18.36
CA VAL A 105 4.72 -21.94 -17.23
C VAL A 105 4.42 -22.68 -15.93
N ASP A 106 5.45 -23.00 -15.15
CA ASP A 106 5.31 -23.54 -13.79
C ASP A 106 4.31 -24.73 -13.71
N GLY A 107 4.52 -25.75 -14.54
CA GLY A 107 3.65 -26.93 -14.63
C GLY A 107 2.28 -26.70 -15.28
N THR A 108 1.98 -25.47 -15.73
CA THR A 108 0.68 -25.09 -16.31
C THR A 108 0.79 -24.81 -17.81
N LEU A 109 -0.19 -25.24 -18.60
CA LEU A 109 -0.34 -24.90 -20.03
C LEU A 109 -1.40 -23.81 -20.21
N PHE A 110 -1.02 -22.73 -20.87
CA PHE A 110 -1.94 -21.67 -21.27
C PHE A 110 -2.15 -21.72 -22.78
N LEU A 111 -3.36 -22.09 -23.22
CA LEU A 111 -3.72 -22.04 -24.64
C LEU A 111 -4.02 -20.59 -25.06
N CYS A 112 -3.20 -20.06 -25.96
CA CYS A 112 -3.15 -18.65 -26.33
C CYS A 112 -3.24 -18.46 -27.85
N HIS A 113 -3.58 -17.24 -28.28
CA HIS A 113 -3.47 -16.84 -29.68
C HIS A 113 -2.12 -16.20 -29.95
N LEU A 114 -1.35 -16.75 -30.87
CA LEU A 114 -0.03 -16.24 -31.24
C LEU A 114 -0.07 -14.76 -31.64
N GLU A 115 -1.10 -14.38 -32.40
CA GLU A 115 -1.30 -13.00 -32.86
C GLU A 115 -1.50 -12.00 -31.72
N LYS A 116 -2.14 -12.42 -30.63
CA LYS A 116 -2.33 -11.58 -29.44
C LYS A 116 -1.01 -11.37 -28.68
N LEU A 117 -0.17 -12.40 -28.62
CA LEU A 117 1.13 -12.30 -27.97
C LEU A 117 2.10 -11.43 -28.78
N LYS A 118 2.09 -11.54 -30.11
CA LYS A 118 2.92 -10.70 -31.01
C LYS A 118 2.67 -9.20 -30.85
N GLN A 119 1.46 -8.80 -30.46
CA GLN A 119 1.10 -7.40 -30.24
C GLN A 119 1.78 -6.75 -29.02
N LEU A 120 2.38 -7.54 -28.11
CA LEU A 120 2.93 -7.04 -26.85
C LEU A 120 4.31 -6.36 -26.96
N GLN A 121 4.95 -6.42 -28.13
CA GLN A 121 6.34 -6.00 -28.35
C GLN A 121 7.34 -6.75 -27.43
N GLY A 122 8.64 -6.51 -27.62
CA GLY A 122 9.71 -7.14 -26.83
C GLY A 122 9.77 -8.65 -26.98
N PHE A 123 9.90 -9.40 -25.88
CA PHE A 123 10.21 -10.83 -25.90
C PHE A 123 9.33 -11.65 -26.85
N PHE A 124 8.00 -11.48 -26.81
CA PHE A 124 7.11 -12.26 -27.69
C PHE A 124 7.23 -11.86 -29.16
N ALA A 125 7.45 -10.57 -29.45
CA ALA A 125 7.62 -10.12 -30.83
C ALA A 125 8.91 -10.68 -31.42
N GLU A 126 10.00 -10.68 -30.65
CA GLU A 126 11.30 -11.25 -31.05
C GLU A 126 11.22 -12.77 -31.19
N LEU A 127 10.67 -13.46 -30.18
CA LEU A 127 10.54 -14.91 -30.18
C LEU A 127 9.76 -15.42 -31.39
N PHE A 128 8.70 -14.72 -31.79
CA PHE A 128 7.84 -15.12 -32.91
C PHE A 128 8.19 -14.48 -34.25
N ALA A 129 9.27 -13.68 -34.32
CA ALA A 129 9.82 -13.20 -35.58
C ALA A 129 10.54 -14.33 -36.35
N VAL A 130 11.06 -15.33 -35.62
CA VAL A 130 11.71 -16.50 -36.21
C VAL A 130 10.64 -17.52 -36.61
N PRO A 131 10.61 -17.99 -37.88
CA PRO A 131 9.73 -19.07 -38.28
C PRO A 131 9.95 -20.32 -37.44
N GLN A 132 8.87 -20.93 -36.95
CA GLN A 132 8.96 -22.18 -36.21
C GLN A 132 9.38 -23.32 -37.15
N PRO A 133 10.28 -24.22 -36.72
CA PRO A 133 10.66 -25.37 -37.54
C PRO A 133 9.47 -26.30 -37.75
N GLU A 134 9.28 -26.79 -38.98
CA GLU A 134 8.15 -27.67 -39.34
C GLU A 134 8.08 -28.93 -38.47
N TYR A 135 9.25 -29.42 -38.03
CA TYR A 135 9.43 -30.63 -37.22
C TYR A 135 9.71 -30.32 -35.73
N GLY A 136 9.32 -29.14 -35.24
CA GLY A 136 9.45 -28.80 -33.82
C GLY A 136 8.62 -29.70 -32.91
N GLU A 137 9.04 -29.81 -31.64
CA GLU A 137 8.25 -30.48 -30.60
C GLU A 137 6.88 -29.80 -30.47
N LYS A 138 5.83 -30.59 -30.25
CA LYS A 138 4.45 -30.11 -30.12
C LYS A 138 3.81 -30.67 -28.87
N GLN A 139 3.02 -29.83 -28.19
CA GLN A 139 2.13 -30.23 -27.11
C GLN A 139 0.72 -30.36 -27.68
N ASN A 140 0.12 -31.54 -27.59
CA ASN A 140 -1.23 -31.80 -28.13
C ASN A 140 -1.37 -31.36 -29.60
N ASN A 141 -0.36 -31.65 -30.43
CA ASN A 141 -0.24 -31.23 -31.84
C ASN A 141 -0.14 -29.72 -32.10
N LEU A 142 0.01 -28.89 -31.08
CA LEU A 142 0.24 -27.45 -31.20
C LEU A 142 1.67 -27.08 -30.79
N PRO A 143 2.25 -26.04 -31.41
CA PRO A 143 3.53 -25.49 -30.96
C PRO A 143 3.42 -24.89 -29.55
N PHE A 144 4.54 -24.85 -28.84
CA PHE A 144 4.61 -24.29 -27.49
C PHE A 144 5.89 -23.48 -27.26
N CYS A 145 5.89 -22.69 -26.19
CA CYS A 145 7.07 -22.04 -25.63
C CYS A 145 7.10 -22.20 -24.11
N ASP A 146 8.24 -22.63 -23.60
CA ASP A 146 8.50 -22.69 -22.17
C ASP A 146 8.92 -21.31 -21.64
N LEU A 147 8.23 -20.82 -20.62
CA LEU A 147 8.59 -19.60 -19.91
C LEU A 147 8.99 -19.92 -18.47
N THR A 148 10.25 -19.65 -18.15
CA THR A 148 10.84 -19.96 -16.83
C THR A 148 11.00 -18.73 -15.94
N LEU A 149 10.84 -17.52 -16.50
CA LEU A 149 11.07 -16.25 -15.80
C LEU A 149 9.86 -15.75 -15.00
N VAL A 150 8.69 -16.36 -15.20
CA VAL A 150 7.43 -15.96 -14.60
C VAL A 150 6.70 -17.16 -14.04
N THR A 151 5.84 -16.92 -13.06
CA THR A 151 4.96 -17.93 -12.45
C THR A 151 3.66 -18.06 -13.23
N ALA A 152 2.95 -19.17 -13.04
CA ALA A 152 1.61 -19.36 -13.62
C ALA A 152 0.63 -18.26 -13.17
N SER A 153 0.71 -17.81 -11.91
CA SER A 153 -0.14 -16.73 -11.41
C SER A 153 0.13 -15.39 -12.09
N GLU A 154 1.39 -15.05 -12.34
CA GLU A 154 1.76 -13.83 -13.06
C GLU A 154 1.30 -13.89 -14.52
N MET A 155 1.48 -15.05 -15.17
CA MET A 155 1.04 -15.26 -16.55
C MET A 155 -0.48 -15.14 -16.69
N ARG A 156 -1.27 -15.62 -15.71
CA ARG A 156 -2.73 -15.41 -15.70
C ARG A 156 -3.10 -13.92 -15.76
N TYR A 157 -2.44 -13.07 -14.97
CA TYR A 157 -2.69 -11.63 -15.01
C TYR A 157 -2.27 -10.99 -16.33
N VAL A 158 -1.15 -11.43 -16.91
CA VAL A 158 -0.69 -11.01 -18.24
C VAL A 158 -1.73 -11.35 -19.29
N LEU A 159 -2.20 -12.59 -19.33
CA LEU A 159 -3.22 -13.04 -20.28
C LEU A 159 -4.58 -12.35 -20.02
N ASP A 160 -5.01 -12.20 -18.76
CA ASP A 160 -6.25 -11.49 -18.46
C ASP A 160 -6.20 -10.04 -18.96
N TYR A 161 -5.02 -9.40 -18.90
CA TYR A 161 -4.80 -8.07 -19.45
C TYR A 161 -4.84 -8.06 -20.99
N ILE A 162 -4.14 -8.98 -21.66
CA ILE A 162 -4.10 -9.13 -23.12
C ILE A 162 -5.49 -9.36 -23.72
N TYR A 163 -6.27 -10.23 -23.08
CA TYR A 163 -7.63 -10.57 -23.50
C TYR A 163 -8.67 -9.55 -23.02
N GLY A 164 -8.24 -8.46 -22.35
CA GLY A 164 -9.12 -7.39 -21.90
C GLY A 164 -10.05 -7.74 -20.73
N LYS A 165 -9.84 -8.91 -20.09
CA LYS A 165 -10.55 -9.39 -18.89
C LYS A 165 -10.14 -8.61 -17.64
N LEU A 166 -8.91 -8.10 -17.58
CA LEU A 166 -8.37 -7.29 -16.49
C LEU A 166 -8.36 -5.80 -16.84
N LYS A 167 -8.94 -4.98 -15.95
CA LYS A 167 -8.80 -3.52 -15.97
C LYS A 167 -8.02 -3.09 -14.74
N LEU A 168 -6.81 -2.56 -14.94
CA LEU A 168 -5.95 -2.11 -13.84
C LEU A 168 -6.55 -0.92 -13.07
N LEU A 169 -7.16 0.00 -13.80
CA LEU A 169 -7.82 1.18 -13.25
C LEU A 169 -9.28 1.19 -13.68
N ARG A 170 -10.16 1.51 -12.73
CA ARG A 170 -11.59 1.72 -12.97
C ARG A 170 -12.08 2.94 -12.20
N ARG A 171 -12.85 3.82 -12.84
CA ARG A 171 -13.58 4.89 -12.15
C ARG A 171 -14.89 4.32 -11.58
N LEU A 172 -15.11 4.50 -10.29
CA LEU A 172 -16.33 4.07 -9.61
C LEU A 172 -17.46 5.07 -9.82
N LYS A 173 -18.70 4.68 -9.49
CA LYS A 173 -19.86 5.58 -9.50
C LYS A 173 -19.68 6.80 -8.59
N THR A 174 -18.85 6.68 -7.57
CA THR A 174 -18.48 7.77 -6.64
C THR A 174 -17.49 8.77 -7.24
N GLY A 175 -17.04 8.58 -8.49
CA GLY A 175 -15.97 9.37 -9.11
C GLY A 175 -14.55 8.90 -8.76
N ARG A 176 -14.40 8.19 -7.64
CA ARG A 176 -13.10 7.70 -7.16
C ARG A 176 -12.48 6.64 -8.08
N LEU A 177 -11.16 6.67 -8.18
CA LEU A 177 -10.37 5.66 -8.87
C LEU A 177 -10.23 4.38 -8.02
N SER A 178 -10.32 3.24 -8.69
CA SER A 178 -10.13 1.90 -8.14
C SER A 178 -8.97 1.22 -8.86
N LEU A 179 -7.96 0.77 -8.11
CA LEU A 179 -6.76 0.10 -8.58
C LEU A 179 -6.83 -1.40 -8.31
N HIS A 180 -6.58 -2.22 -9.34
CA HIS A 180 -6.45 -3.67 -9.21
C HIS A 180 -5.01 -4.00 -8.82
N TYR A 181 -4.67 -3.91 -7.54
CA TYR A 181 -3.26 -3.96 -7.08
C TYR A 181 -2.54 -5.27 -7.46
N PRO A 182 -3.09 -6.48 -7.21
CA PRO A 182 -2.37 -7.73 -7.52
C PRO A 182 -2.05 -7.86 -9.00
N GLY A 183 -3.02 -7.52 -9.86
CA GLY A 183 -2.83 -7.42 -11.30
C GLY A 183 -1.75 -6.41 -11.71
N ALA A 184 -1.79 -5.17 -11.21
CA ALA A 184 -0.78 -4.17 -11.54
C ALA A 184 0.63 -4.60 -11.08
N PHE A 185 0.73 -5.20 -9.90
CA PHE A 185 1.99 -5.72 -9.34
C PHE A 185 2.54 -6.89 -10.18
N ALA A 186 1.70 -7.88 -10.50
CA ALA A 186 2.07 -9.03 -11.31
C ALA A 186 2.46 -8.63 -12.74
N LEU A 187 1.72 -7.70 -13.36
CA LEU A 187 2.04 -7.18 -14.69
C LEU A 187 3.36 -6.42 -14.72
N LEU A 188 3.67 -5.64 -13.68
CA LEU A 188 4.96 -4.95 -13.62
C LEU A 188 6.11 -5.96 -13.55
N LYS A 189 5.98 -6.97 -12.68
CA LYS A 189 7.00 -8.00 -12.49
C LYS A 189 7.20 -8.84 -13.75
N ALA A 190 6.13 -9.36 -14.32
CA ALA A 190 6.18 -10.12 -15.57
C ALA A 190 6.66 -9.27 -16.75
N GLY A 191 6.18 -8.03 -16.84
CA GLY A 191 6.58 -7.11 -17.90
C GLY A 191 8.05 -6.73 -17.84
N GLN A 192 8.65 -6.62 -16.65
CA GLN A 192 10.09 -6.40 -16.54
C GLN A 192 10.89 -7.65 -16.93
N ARG A 193 10.48 -8.83 -16.44
CA ARG A 193 11.23 -10.09 -16.64
C ARG A 193 11.14 -10.62 -18.07
N LEU A 194 10.01 -10.42 -18.73
CA LEU A 194 9.78 -10.80 -20.13
C LEU A 194 9.98 -9.63 -21.08
N ASN A 195 10.59 -8.51 -20.66
CA ASN A 195 10.77 -7.32 -21.49
C ASN A 195 9.51 -6.93 -22.29
N LEU A 196 8.37 -6.71 -21.62
CA LEU A 196 7.09 -6.34 -22.23
C LEU A 196 6.79 -4.86 -21.93
N PRO A 197 7.37 -3.91 -22.69
CA PRO A 197 7.38 -2.49 -22.33
C PRO A 197 5.98 -1.89 -22.22
N THR A 198 5.03 -2.33 -23.07
CA THR A 198 3.64 -1.86 -23.05
C THR A 198 2.93 -2.27 -21.76
N ILE A 199 3.12 -3.51 -21.30
CA ILE A 199 2.55 -4.02 -20.05
C ILE A 199 3.20 -3.32 -18.85
N SER A 200 4.54 -3.22 -18.84
CA SER A 200 5.28 -2.52 -17.78
C SER A 200 4.84 -1.07 -17.64
N ARG A 201 4.67 -0.35 -18.76
CA ARG A 201 4.19 1.04 -18.76
C ARG A 201 2.78 1.17 -18.20
N ALA A 202 1.86 0.28 -18.60
CA ALA A 202 0.49 0.28 -18.09
C ALA A 202 0.45 0.01 -16.58
N ALA A 203 1.25 -0.95 -16.10
CA ALA A 203 1.36 -1.28 -14.70
C ALA A 203 1.94 -0.12 -13.87
N ARG A 204 3.02 0.52 -14.34
CA ARG A 204 3.62 1.71 -13.70
C ARG A 204 2.62 2.86 -13.61
N SER A 205 1.91 3.15 -14.70
CA SER A 205 0.85 4.17 -14.72
C SER A 205 -0.26 3.88 -13.70
N ALA A 206 -0.68 2.62 -13.58
CA ALA A 206 -1.65 2.21 -12.57
C ALA A 206 -1.11 2.37 -11.14
N LEU A 207 0.11 1.89 -10.87
CA LEU A 207 0.74 1.97 -9.55
C LEU A 207 1.02 3.41 -9.11
N GLN A 208 1.28 4.33 -10.04
CA GLN A 208 1.45 5.76 -9.75
C GLN A 208 0.20 6.37 -9.07
N THR A 209 -0.98 5.78 -9.24
CA THR A 209 -2.18 6.22 -8.52
C THR A 209 -2.10 5.93 -7.02
N LEU A 210 -1.45 4.83 -6.61
CA LEU A 210 -1.25 4.45 -5.21
C LEU A 210 0.05 5.04 -4.63
N PHE A 211 1.09 5.15 -5.46
CA PHE A 211 2.39 5.73 -5.13
C PHE A 211 2.62 7.02 -5.93
N PRO A 212 1.92 8.11 -5.60
CA PRO A 212 2.10 9.35 -6.32
C PRO A 212 3.55 9.85 -6.20
N CYS A 213 4.03 10.47 -7.27
CA CYS A 213 5.31 11.19 -7.30
C CYS A 213 5.13 12.69 -7.59
N HIS A 214 3.86 13.11 -7.56
CA HIS A 214 3.36 14.47 -7.75
C HIS A 214 2.23 14.69 -6.77
N SER A 215 1.98 15.95 -6.47
CA SER A 215 1.27 16.36 -5.27
C SER A 215 -0.21 16.70 -5.50
N THR A 216 -0.73 16.52 -6.71
CA THR A 216 -2.04 17.03 -7.17
C THR A 216 -3.16 15.99 -7.18
N ASN A 217 -3.12 14.96 -6.34
CA ASN A 217 -4.08 13.87 -6.45
C ASN A 217 -5.16 13.96 -5.36
N ASP A 218 -6.19 14.77 -5.63
CA ASP A 218 -7.35 14.96 -4.74
C ASP A 218 -8.11 13.64 -4.44
N ASP A 219 -7.87 12.60 -5.24
CA ASP A 219 -8.45 11.26 -5.09
C ASP A 219 -7.52 10.23 -4.40
N TRP A 220 -6.38 10.67 -3.82
CA TRP A 220 -5.42 9.77 -3.18
C TRP A 220 -5.76 9.49 -1.70
N PRO A 221 -5.63 8.23 -1.24
CA PRO A 221 -5.30 7.02 -2.01
C PRO A 221 -6.48 6.45 -2.81
N PRO A 222 -6.22 5.72 -3.91
CA PRO A 222 -7.25 5.03 -4.68
C PRO A 222 -7.86 3.89 -3.86
N ILE A 223 -9.05 3.46 -4.24
CA ILE A 223 -9.65 2.24 -3.68
C ILE A 223 -8.90 1.03 -4.26
N VAL A 224 -8.44 0.12 -3.41
CA VAL A 224 -7.79 -1.11 -3.88
C VAL A 224 -8.84 -2.21 -3.99
N HIS A 225 -8.81 -2.97 -5.10
CA HIS A 225 -9.68 -4.11 -5.34
C HIS A 225 -8.92 -5.30 -5.93
N GLY A 226 -9.60 -6.43 -6.09
CA GLY A 226 -9.01 -7.67 -6.60
C GLY A 226 -8.11 -8.37 -5.60
N LEU A 227 -8.35 -8.15 -4.29
CA LEU A 227 -7.57 -8.76 -3.22
C LEU A 227 -8.18 -10.12 -2.84
N ASP A 228 -7.34 -11.15 -2.83
CA ASP A 228 -7.69 -12.49 -2.33
C ASP A 228 -7.40 -12.67 -0.83
N ILE A 229 -6.98 -11.59 -0.17
CA ILE A 229 -6.62 -11.54 1.26
C ILE A 229 -7.44 -10.48 1.99
N SER A 230 -7.46 -10.55 3.32
CA SER A 230 -8.12 -9.52 4.13
C SER A 230 -7.44 -8.17 3.92
N GLU A 231 -8.24 -7.10 3.94
CA GLU A 231 -7.76 -5.73 3.84
C GLU A 231 -6.70 -5.43 4.91
N SER A 232 -6.89 -5.91 6.15
CA SER A 232 -5.92 -5.77 7.23
C SER A 232 -4.57 -6.43 6.95
N LEU A 233 -4.57 -7.59 6.29
CA LEU A 233 -3.33 -8.28 5.91
C LEU A 233 -2.68 -7.58 4.71
N PHE A 234 -3.49 -7.13 3.74
CA PHE A 234 -3.02 -6.34 2.61
C PHE A 234 -2.26 -5.09 3.08
N LEU A 235 -2.84 -4.29 3.98
CA LEU A 235 -2.22 -3.08 4.52
C LEU A 235 -0.86 -3.33 5.20
N ARG A 236 -0.61 -4.56 5.66
CA ARG A 236 0.66 -4.97 6.26
C ARG A 236 1.67 -5.48 5.23
N LEU A 237 1.20 -6.14 4.17
CA LEU A 237 2.04 -6.76 3.13
C LEU A 237 2.47 -5.76 2.06
N PHE A 238 1.52 -5.01 1.49
CA PHE A 238 1.74 -4.25 0.25
C PHE A 238 2.92 -3.26 0.30
N PRO A 239 3.26 -2.60 1.43
CA PRO A 239 4.40 -1.69 1.45
C PRO A 239 5.72 -2.44 1.34
N LEU A 240 5.80 -3.63 1.94
CA LEU A 240 7.01 -4.46 1.89
C LEU A 240 7.21 -5.04 0.48
N GLU A 241 6.12 -5.55 -0.11
CA GLU A 241 6.11 -6.05 -1.49
C GLU A 241 6.50 -4.96 -2.48
N ALA A 242 5.95 -3.75 -2.32
CA ALA A 242 6.24 -2.63 -3.19
C ALA A 242 7.71 -2.21 -3.13
N ILE A 243 8.31 -2.12 -1.93
CA ILE A 243 9.74 -1.79 -1.79
C ILE A 243 10.60 -2.84 -2.50
N ASN A 244 10.34 -4.12 -2.27
CA ASN A 244 11.10 -5.21 -2.89
C ASN A 244 10.96 -5.19 -4.42
N LEU A 245 9.75 -4.98 -4.94
CA LEU A 245 9.51 -4.88 -6.39
C LEU A 245 10.16 -3.63 -6.99
N PHE A 246 10.13 -2.49 -6.31
CA PHE A 246 10.74 -1.26 -6.83
C PHE A 246 12.26 -1.34 -6.85
N HIS A 247 12.87 -2.10 -5.94
CA HIS A 247 14.29 -2.44 -6.05
C HIS A 247 14.55 -3.40 -7.21
N GLU A 248 13.72 -4.43 -7.40
CA GLU A 248 13.85 -5.40 -8.50
C GLU A 248 13.70 -4.74 -9.88
N CYS A 249 12.79 -3.77 -10.02
CA CYS A 249 12.50 -3.08 -11.28
C CYS A 249 13.17 -1.71 -11.42
N GLU A 250 14.09 -1.36 -10.50
CA GLU A 250 14.80 -0.07 -10.48
C GLU A 250 13.87 1.17 -10.55
N LEU A 251 12.73 1.09 -9.86
CA LEU A 251 11.70 2.14 -9.81
C LEU A 251 11.89 3.06 -8.61
N VAL A 252 13.00 3.78 -8.63
CA VAL A 252 13.38 4.73 -7.57
C VAL A 252 12.32 5.82 -7.37
N LEU A 253 11.55 6.17 -8.40
CA LEU A 253 10.52 7.21 -8.33
C LEU A 253 9.40 6.91 -7.33
N TYR A 254 9.02 5.65 -7.18
CA TYR A 254 7.89 5.25 -6.33
C TYR A 254 8.32 4.87 -4.91
N ALA A 255 9.63 4.67 -4.69
CA ALA A 255 10.17 4.25 -3.41
C ALA A 255 9.77 5.16 -2.24
N PRO A 256 9.94 6.51 -2.27
CA PRO A 256 9.60 7.35 -1.12
C PRO A 256 8.19 7.12 -0.55
N MET A 257 7.21 6.88 -1.43
CA MET A 257 5.84 6.56 -1.01
C MET A 257 5.68 5.14 -0.46
N ALA A 258 6.34 4.15 -1.03
CA ALA A 258 6.33 2.80 -0.46
C ALA A 258 6.98 2.76 0.93
N TYR A 259 8.10 3.47 1.10
CA TYR A 259 8.76 3.65 2.40
C TYR A 259 7.88 4.40 3.40
N TYR A 260 7.14 5.41 2.95
CA TYR A 260 6.13 6.09 3.77
C TYR A 260 5.08 5.14 4.34
N TYR A 261 4.48 4.31 3.48
CA TYR A 261 3.52 3.31 3.92
C TYR A 261 4.16 2.28 4.85
N ALA A 262 5.38 1.83 4.56
CA ALA A 262 6.09 0.89 5.42
C ALA A 262 6.39 1.50 6.81
N ALA A 263 6.66 2.80 6.88
CA ALA A 263 6.84 3.51 8.15
C ALA A 263 5.55 3.60 9.00
N GLN A 264 4.38 3.30 8.45
CA GLN A 264 3.12 3.19 9.20
C GLN A 264 2.92 1.81 9.84
N LEU A 265 3.70 0.80 9.43
CA LEU A 265 3.62 -0.54 9.99
C LEU A 265 4.12 -0.59 11.43
N ARG A 266 3.72 -1.65 12.14
CA ARG A 266 4.25 -1.95 13.46
C ARG A 266 5.73 -2.31 13.36
N THR A 267 6.51 -2.00 14.40
CA THR A 267 7.95 -2.29 14.43
C THR A 267 8.23 -3.77 14.21
N GLU A 268 7.39 -4.65 14.77
CA GLU A 268 7.52 -6.10 14.61
C GLU A 268 7.34 -6.53 13.16
N ASP A 269 6.41 -5.92 12.44
CA ASP A 269 6.14 -6.21 11.02
C ASP A 269 7.30 -5.71 10.13
N ILE A 270 7.94 -4.59 10.47
CA ILE A 270 9.13 -4.07 9.76
C ILE A 270 10.35 -4.98 9.98
N VAL A 271 10.62 -5.34 11.24
CA VAL A 271 11.82 -6.10 11.63
C VAL A 271 11.70 -7.55 11.20
N SER A 272 10.56 -8.18 11.52
CA SER A 272 10.36 -9.60 11.29
C SER A 272 9.82 -9.89 9.90
N GLY A 273 9.12 -8.95 9.27
CA GLY A 273 8.32 -9.20 8.06
C GLY A 273 6.93 -9.75 8.38
N VAL A 274 6.13 -9.96 7.33
CA VAL A 274 4.72 -10.35 7.42
C VAL A 274 4.49 -11.67 6.72
N SER A 275 3.87 -12.63 7.42
CA SER A 275 3.53 -13.94 6.87
C SER A 275 2.35 -13.84 5.90
N ARG A 276 2.48 -14.52 4.76
CA ARG A 276 1.43 -14.72 3.76
C ARG A 276 0.55 -15.92 4.13
N PRO A 277 -0.64 -16.06 3.50
CA PRO A 277 -1.51 -17.23 3.71
C PRO A 277 -0.87 -18.57 3.33
N ASP A 278 0.07 -18.58 2.39
CA ASP A 278 0.82 -19.76 1.95
C ASP A 278 1.95 -20.18 2.91
N GLY A 279 2.12 -19.45 4.03
CA GLY A 279 3.18 -19.71 5.02
C GLY A 279 4.52 -19.07 4.68
N THR A 280 4.70 -18.53 3.48
CA THR A 280 5.89 -17.74 3.15
C THR A 280 5.86 -16.38 3.86
N LYS A 281 6.99 -15.68 3.89
CA LYS A 281 7.14 -14.44 4.64
C LYS A 281 7.71 -13.34 3.76
N GLU A 282 7.01 -12.22 3.69
CA GLU A 282 7.53 -11.02 3.03
C GLU A 282 8.44 -10.28 4.00
N THR A 283 9.70 -10.07 3.63
CA THR A 283 10.71 -9.43 4.47
C THR A 283 11.49 -8.38 3.68
N LEU A 284 11.95 -7.34 4.37
CA LEU A 284 12.82 -6.32 3.79
C LEU A 284 14.30 -6.64 3.97
N ARG A 285 15.14 -6.01 3.16
CA ARG A 285 16.59 -5.96 3.37
C ARG A 285 16.92 -5.17 4.65
N ASP A 286 18.00 -5.50 5.33
CA ASP A 286 18.34 -4.85 6.61
C ASP A 286 18.60 -3.35 6.47
N LYS A 287 19.17 -2.92 5.35
CA LYS A 287 19.33 -1.50 5.01
C LYS A 287 17.99 -0.77 4.98
N ASP A 288 16.96 -1.38 4.39
CA ASP A 288 15.65 -0.78 4.25
C ASP A 288 14.91 -0.76 5.60
N LYS A 289 15.05 -1.82 6.41
CA LYS A 289 14.54 -1.86 7.79
C LYS A 289 15.09 -0.71 8.62
N ALA A 290 16.43 -0.54 8.61
CA ALA A 290 17.09 0.52 9.35
C ALA A 290 16.62 1.91 8.89
N LEU A 291 16.53 2.10 7.57
CA LEU A 291 16.06 3.35 6.98
C LEU A 291 14.62 3.70 7.38
N ILE A 292 13.71 2.72 7.36
CA ILE A 292 12.31 2.92 7.74
C ILE A 292 12.18 3.25 9.22
N LEU A 293 12.89 2.52 10.09
CA LEU A 293 12.82 2.73 11.54
C LEU A 293 13.31 4.12 11.93
N ASP A 294 14.43 4.56 11.36
CA ASP A 294 14.99 5.90 11.53
C ASP A 294 14.05 6.98 10.97
N ALA A 295 13.49 6.75 9.79
CA ALA A 295 12.54 7.66 9.17
C ALA A 295 11.23 7.83 9.95
N LYS A 296 10.77 6.84 10.74
CA LYS A 296 9.56 6.97 11.57
C LYS A 296 9.65 8.17 12.52
N ASP A 297 10.81 8.37 13.15
CA ASP A 297 11.02 9.49 14.08
C ASP A 297 11.10 10.84 13.36
N ARG A 298 11.71 10.86 12.17
CA ARG A 298 11.67 12.03 11.29
C ARG A 298 10.24 12.39 10.88
N LEU A 299 9.44 11.42 10.42
CA LEU A 299 8.05 11.67 10.02
C LEU A 299 7.19 12.19 11.17
N ARG A 300 7.39 11.68 12.40
CA ARG A 300 6.75 12.23 13.61
C ARG A 300 7.13 13.70 13.82
N THR A 301 8.41 14.02 13.66
CA THR A 301 8.91 15.40 13.78
C THR A 301 8.32 16.31 12.71
N VAL A 302 8.26 15.87 11.45
CA VAL A 302 7.59 16.58 10.35
C VAL A 302 6.12 16.82 10.68
N LYS A 303 5.42 15.80 11.19
CA LYS A 303 4.02 15.94 11.59
C LYS A 303 3.85 17.01 12.67
N ARG A 304 4.60 16.94 13.77
CA ARG A 304 4.54 17.92 14.86
C ARG A 304 4.88 19.34 14.38
N ASN A 305 5.99 19.49 13.67
CA ASN A 305 6.60 20.80 13.38
C ASN A 305 6.09 21.45 12.09
N ARG A 306 5.45 20.71 11.18
CA ARG A 306 4.91 21.23 9.92
C ARG A 306 3.40 21.05 9.84
N HIS A 307 2.93 19.81 10.01
CA HIS A 307 1.50 19.50 9.85
C HIS A 307 0.65 20.08 10.99
N SER A 308 1.15 20.02 12.22
CA SER A 308 0.44 20.49 13.42
C SER A 308 0.99 21.81 13.96
N ALA A 309 1.89 22.48 13.24
CA ALA A 309 2.47 23.77 13.63
C ALA A 309 1.40 24.82 13.95
N TRP A 310 0.32 24.84 13.15
CA TRP A 310 -0.81 25.75 13.33
C TRP A 310 -1.49 25.64 14.71
N LEU A 311 -1.44 24.47 15.36
CA LEU A 311 -1.92 24.30 16.73
C LEU A 311 -0.98 24.91 17.77
N ALA A 312 0.32 24.90 17.50
CA ALA A 312 1.33 25.51 18.36
C ALA A 312 1.28 27.03 18.24
N ASP A 313 1.22 27.56 17.01
CA ASP A 313 1.20 28.99 16.72
C ASP A 313 -0.02 29.66 17.37
N HIS A 314 -1.18 29.00 17.36
CA HIS A 314 -2.38 29.55 18.01
C HIS A 314 -2.25 29.69 19.54
N GLY A 315 -1.41 28.87 20.19
CA GLY A 315 -1.23 28.89 21.64
C GLY A 315 -0.23 29.93 22.15
N ALA A 316 0.67 30.39 21.30
CA ALA A 316 1.72 31.34 21.67
C ALA A 316 1.18 32.78 21.82
N GLU A 317 0.09 33.12 21.14
CA GLU A 317 -0.45 34.48 21.07
C GLU A 317 -1.47 34.80 22.17
N ARG A 318 -1.21 34.35 23.40
CA ARG A 318 -2.03 34.69 24.57
C ARG A 318 -1.76 36.15 24.96
N GLY A 319 -2.63 37.10 24.60
CA GLY A 319 -2.63 38.37 25.34
C GLY A 319 -3.22 39.61 24.68
N ALA A 320 -3.31 39.72 23.36
CA ALA A 320 -3.88 40.91 22.74
C ALA A 320 -5.19 40.58 22.04
N LEU A 321 -6.24 41.39 22.28
CA LEU A 321 -7.48 41.38 21.50
C LEU A 321 -7.19 41.49 19.98
N GLU A 322 -6.07 42.13 19.66
CA GLU A 322 -5.49 42.37 18.34
C GLU A 322 -4.89 41.10 17.69
N ASN A 323 -4.54 40.08 18.48
CA ASN A 323 -3.99 38.80 18.02
C ASN A 323 -5.06 37.70 17.85
N ARG A 324 -6.34 38.06 17.97
CA ARG A 324 -7.40 37.15 17.51
C ARG A 324 -7.21 36.95 16.01
N ILE A 325 -6.98 35.71 15.58
CA ILE A 325 -6.92 35.30 14.16
C ILE A 325 -7.89 36.14 13.37
N HIS A 326 -7.35 37.04 12.54
CA HIS A 326 -7.99 38.21 11.94
C HIS A 326 -9.52 38.09 11.76
N GLY A 327 -10.27 38.39 12.83
CA GLY A 327 -11.72 38.38 12.84
C GLY A 327 -12.43 37.26 13.63
N CYS A 328 -11.73 36.39 14.37
CA CYS A 328 -12.33 35.44 15.30
C CYS A 328 -13.33 36.15 16.23
N SER A 329 -14.54 35.61 16.37
CA SER A 329 -15.59 36.24 17.17
C SER A 329 -15.26 36.29 18.66
N GLY A 330 -14.38 35.38 19.14
CA GLY A 330 -14.14 35.16 20.56
C GLY A 330 -15.38 34.65 21.32
N ALA A 331 -16.49 34.41 20.63
CA ALA A 331 -17.69 33.88 21.21
C ALA A 331 -17.53 32.39 21.51
N THR A 332 -18.18 31.93 22.57
CA THR A 332 -18.35 30.51 22.86
C THR A 332 -19.17 29.86 21.74
N GLN A 333 -18.68 28.74 21.21
CA GLN A 333 -19.36 28.01 20.14
C GLN A 333 -20.50 27.16 20.72
N PRO A 334 -21.69 27.15 20.09
CA PRO A 334 -22.84 26.41 20.61
C PRO A 334 -22.60 24.90 20.76
N TYR A 335 -21.78 24.33 19.87
CA TYR A 335 -21.51 22.88 19.85
C TYR A 335 -20.67 22.41 21.05
N THR A 336 -19.69 23.22 21.48
CA THR A 336 -18.71 22.83 22.51
C THR A 336 -18.87 23.57 23.82
N GLY A 337 -19.58 24.70 23.84
CA GLY A 337 -19.61 25.65 24.96
C GLY A 337 -18.28 26.38 25.18
N LYS A 338 -17.32 26.25 24.26
CA LYS A 338 -15.95 26.78 24.39
C LYS A 338 -15.69 27.84 23.33
N THR A 339 -14.80 28.78 23.63
CA THR A 339 -14.23 29.65 22.58
C THR A 339 -13.39 28.83 21.60
N CYS A 340 -13.13 29.38 20.41
CA CYS A 340 -12.25 28.71 19.42
C CYS A 340 -10.86 28.39 20.02
N PHE A 341 -10.32 29.29 20.84
CA PHE A 341 -9.02 29.13 21.47
C PHE A 341 -9.03 27.98 22.48
N GLU A 342 -9.98 27.96 23.40
CA GLU A 342 -10.11 26.91 24.41
C GLU A 342 -10.26 25.52 23.77
N PHE A 343 -11.12 25.41 22.76
CA PHE A 343 -11.30 24.16 22.02
C PHE A 343 -9.99 23.68 21.37
N LEU A 344 -9.23 24.57 20.73
CA LEU A 344 -7.99 24.19 20.06
C LEU A 344 -6.86 23.84 21.04
N GLN A 345 -6.79 24.50 22.20
CA GLN A 345 -5.86 24.11 23.26
C GLN A 345 -6.17 22.73 23.82
N GLU A 346 -7.46 22.45 24.05
CA GLU A 346 -7.90 21.12 24.49
C GLU A 346 -7.62 20.07 23.43
N MET A 347 -7.96 20.34 22.17
CA MET A 347 -7.65 19.41 21.08
C MET A 347 -6.15 19.14 20.96
N LYS A 348 -5.29 20.17 21.11
CA LYS A 348 -3.84 20.00 21.13
C LYS A 348 -3.39 19.10 22.28
N LYS A 349 -3.95 19.31 23.47
CA LYS A 349 -3.69 18.48 24.66
C LYS A 349 -4.12 17.03 24.42
N ASP A 350 -5.36 16.81 23.99
CA ASP A 350 -5.93 15.50 23.71
C ASP A 350 -5.14 14.76 22.62
N TRP A 351 -4.73 15.47 21.56
CA TRP A 351 -3.92 14.89 20.49
C TRP A 351 -2.52 14.49 20.96
N ASN A 352 -1.97 15.21 21.92
CA ASN A 352 -0.70 14.84 22.56
C ASN A 352 -0.90 13.63 23.48
N GLU A 353 -1.93 13.63 24.33
CA GLU A 353 -2.24 12.54 25.26
C GLU A 353 -2.55 11.22 24.55
N HIS A 354 -3.22 11.28 23.41
CA HIS A 354 -3.54 10.10 22.58
C HIS A 354 -2.49 9.77 21.52
N GLY A 355 -1.34 10.47 21.52
CA GLY A 355 -0.24 10.23 20.58
C GLY A 355 -0.61 10.45 19.11
N LEU A 356 -1.65 11.24 18.82
CA LEU A 356 -2.07 11.58 17.45
C LEU A 356 -1.02 12.43 16.73
N LEU A 357 -0.33 13.30 17.48
CA LEU A 357 0.84 14.07 17.02
C LEU A 357 2.08 13.18 16.80
N ASP A 358 2.10 11.98 17.39
CA ASP A 358 3.26 11.09 17.47
C ASP A 358 3.15 9.91 16.50
N ARG A 359 2.16 9.93 15.62
CA ARG A 359 2.04 8.99 14.51
C ARG A 359 3.04 9.36 13.42
N SER A 360 3.64 8.34 12.79
CA SER A 360 4.52 8.50 11.63
C SER A 360 3.77 8.85 10.32
N ASP A 361 2.46 9.06 10.39
CA ASP A 361 1.59 9.45 9.27
C ASP A 361 1.55 10.98 9.14
N CYS A 362 2.53 11.56 8.43
CA CYS A 362 2.65 13.01 8.20
C CYS A 362 1.83 13.52 7.01
N LEU A 363 1.37 12.63 6.13
CA LEU A 363 0.50 12.91 4.98
C LEU A 363 -0.98 12.63 5.29
N GLY A 364 -1.29 12.14 6.49
CA GLY A 364 -2.62 11.81 6.92
C GLY A 364 -3.54 13.03 6.91
N ILE A 365 -4.61 12.94 6.11
CA ILE A 365 -5.69 13.92 6.11
C ILE A 365 -6.58 13.65 7.34
N LEU A 366 -7.17 14.70 7.90
CA LEU A 366 -8.15 14.54 8.96
C LEU A 366 -9.34 13.72 8.44
N PRO A 367 -9.82 12.70 9.18
CA PRO A 367 -11.04 12.00 8.83
C PRO A 367 -12.23 12.96 8.70
N ASP A 368 -13.24 12.67 7.88
CA ASP A 368 -14.40 13.57 7.70
C ASP A 368 -15.10 13.87 9.02
N LYS A 369 -15.17 12.88 9.92
CA LYS A 369 -15.70 13.09 11.27
C LYS A 369 -14.89 14.12 12.04
N ALA A 370 -13.57 14.07 11.97
CA ALA A 370 -12.70 15.05 12.60
C ALA A 370 -12.82 16.43 11.93
N HIS A 371 -12.96 16.48 10.60
CA HIS A 371 -13.25 17.71 9.88
C HIS A 371 -14.60 18.32 10.29
N ALA A 372 -15.64 17.50 10.43
CA ALA A 372 -16.97 17.94 10.86
C ALA A 372 -16.94 18.46 12.30
N VAL A 373 -16.26 17.74 13.21
CA VAL A 373 -16.06 18.19 14.59
C VAL A 373 -15.32 19.52 14.60
N LEU A 374 -14.21 19.65 13.88
CA LEU A 374 -13.45 20.89 13.80
C LEU A 374 -14.32 22.05 13.26
N THR A 375 -15.03 21.83 12.16
CA THR A 375 -15.91 22.81 11.51
C THR A 375 -17.03 23.29 12.44
N ASN A 376 -17.60 22.40 13.24
CA ASN A 376 -18.67 22.73 14.20
C ASN A 376 -18.15 23.32 15.51
N SER A 377 -16.87 23.14 15.83
CA SER A 377 -16.27 23.51 17.12
C SER A 377 -15.54 24.85 17.11
N ILE A 378 -15.32 25.45 15.94
CA ILE A 378 -14.70 26.77 15.79
C ILE A 378 -15.52 27.64 14.84
N CYS A 379 -15.39 28.96 14.95
CA CYS A 379 -16.09 29.88 14.07
C CYS A 379 -15.57 29.79 12.62
N SER A 380 -16.42 30.11 11.65
CA SER A 380 -16.12 30.01 10.22
C SER A 380 -14.86 30.77 9.79
N LYS A 381 -14.56 31.91 10.42
CA LYS A 381 -13.35 32.69 10.16
C LYS A 381 -12.07 31.97 10.60
N CYS A 382 -12.07 31.37 11.79
CA CYS A 382 -10.95 30.54 12.24
C CYS A 382 -10.77 29.33 11.31
N TYR A 383 -11.86 28.65 10.95
CA TYR A 383 -11.80 27.50 10.05
C TYR A 383 -11.23 27.85 8.66
N ALA A 384 -11.65 29.00 8.10
CA ALA A 384 -11.13 29.51 6.83
C ALA A 384 -9.61 29.76 6.84
N VAL A 385 -9.04 30.09 8.01
CA VAL A 385 -7.58 30.25 8.17
C VAL A 385 -6.89 28.90 8.38
N TYR A 386 -7.45 27.99 9.18
CA TYR A 386 -6.77 26.73 9.49
C TYR A 386 -6.83 25.70 8.38
N LYS A 387 -7.92 25.63 7.61
CA LYS A 387 -8.05 24.69 6.49
C LYS A 387 -6.83 24.77 5.55
N PRO A 388 -6.44 25.95 5.01
CA PRO A 388 -5.25 26.04 4.17
C PRO A 388 -3.94 25.79 4.93
N MET A 389 -3.85 26.08 6.24
CA MET A 389 -2.65 25.75 7.04
C MET A 389 -2.46 24.24 7.20
N ILE A 390 -3.53 23.48 7.44
CA ILE A 390 -3.52 22.01 7.50
C ILE A 390 -3.05 21.46 6.15
N SER A 391 -3.67 21.90 5.05
CA SER A 391 -3.29 21.49 3.70
C SER A 391 -1.83 21.85 3.38
N LYS A 392 -1.37 23.05 3.75
CA LYS A 392 0.04 23.47 3.61
C LYS A 392 0.98 22.59 4.42
N GLY A 393 0.59 22.19 5.62
CA GLY A 393 1.34 21.29 6.47
C GLY A 393 1.53 19.90 5.86
N ILE A 394 0.44 19.31 5.33
CA ILE A 394 0.47 18.05 4.59
C ILE A 394 1.36 18.18 3.35
N TRP A 395 1.20 19.27 2.60
CA TRP A 395 2.01 19.57 1.42
C TRP A 395 3.50 19.68 1.71
N ASN A 396 3.87 20.35 2.80
CA ASN A 396 5.26 20.43 3.22
C ASN A 396 5.80 19.04 3.58
N GLY A 397 5.00 18.23 4.28
CA GLY A 397 5.36 16.83 4.57
C GLY A 397 5.58 16.01 3.29
N TRP A 398 4.75 16.23 2.26
CA TRP A 398 4.92 15.59 0.95
C TRP A 398 6.27 15.92 0.32
N TRP A 399 6.68 17.19 0.32
CA TRP A 399 7.95 17.62 -0.28
C TRP A 399 9.18 17.17 0.50
N GLU A 400 9.07 17.02 1.82
CA GLU A 400 10.14 16.50 2.69
C GLU A 400 10.25 14.96 2.64
N LEU A 401 9.31 14.28 1.98
CA LEU A 401 9.21 12.82 2.05
C LEU A 401 10.43 12.09 1.49
N PRO A 402 10.93 12.37 0.26
CA PRO A 402 12.10 11.65 -0.24
C PRO A 402 13.34 11.90 0.62
N ALA A 403 13.51 13.11 1.15
CA ALA A 403 14.64 13.48 1.99
C ALA A 403 14.61 12.70 3.31
N THR A 404 13.41 12.48 3.84
CA THR A 404 13.18 11.67 5.04
C THR A 404 13.68 10.23 4.89
N PHE A 405 13.76 9.72 3.66
CA PHE A 405 14.25 8.38 3.34
C PHE A 405 15.60 8.40 2.60
N ASN A 406 16.39 9.47 2.71
CA ASN A 406 17.70 9.61 2.06
C ASN A 406 17.68 9.49 0.52
N TYR A 407 16.56 9.85 -0.11
CA TYR A 407 16.44 9.93 -1.58
C TYR A 407 16.70 11.34 -2.15
N GLY A 408 16.94 12.34 -1.28
CA GLY A 408 17.09 13.74 -1.68
C GLY A 408 15.74 14.44 -1.80
N SER A 409 15.57 15.30 -2.78
CA SER A 409 14.33 16.00 -3.12
C SER A 409 13.56 15.26 -4.22
N TRP A 410 12.27 15.55 -4.38
CA TRP A 410 11.50 14.99 -5.51
C TRP A 410 12.16 15.24 -6.88
N PRO A 411 12.67 16.44 -7.21
CA PRO A 411 13.38 16.67 -8.46
C PRO A 411 14.59 15.75 -8.65
N GLU A 412 15.39 15.51 -7.62
CA GLU A 412 16.54 14.60 -7.67
C GLU A 412 16.10 13.15 -7.90
N VAL A 413 15.00 12.72 -7.26
CA VAL A 413 14.39 11.40 -7.49
C VAL A 413 13.91 11.25 -8.94
N HIS A 414 13.24 12.26 -9.48
CA HIS A 414 12.79 12.28 -10.88
C HIS A 414 13.97 12.23 -11.85
N GLN A 415 15.03 13.01 -11.59
CA GLN A 415 16.25 12.99 -12.39
C GLN A 415 16.93 11.62 -12.36
N LYS A 416 17.02 11.00 -11.18
CA LYS A 416 17.58 9.66 -11.02
C LYS A 416 16.77 8.60 -11.77
N GLN A 417 15.45 8.65 -11.70
CA GLN A 417 14.60 7.73 -12.48
C GLN A 417 14.79 7.92 -13.99
N LYS A 418 14.90 9.17 -14.44
CA LYS A 418 15.14 9.49 -15.86
C LYS A 418 16.49 8.93 -16.32
N ALA A 419 17.55 9.06 -15.52
CA ALA A 419 18.86 8.49 -15.84
C ALA A 419 18.78 6.97 -16.03
N LEU A 420 18.19 6.25 -15.06
CA LEU A 420 17.98 4.79 -15.16
C LEU A 420 17.16 4.40 -16.40
N SER A 421 16.14 5.17 -16.75
CA SER A 421 15.33 4.91 -17.94
C SER A 421 16.04 5.23 -19.26
N MET A 422 17.07 6.10 -19.26
CA MET A 422 17.91 6.31 -20.44
C MET A 422 18.92 5.19 -20.58
N GLU A 423 19.60 4.81 -19.49
CA GLU A 423 20.54 3.67 -19.46
C GLU A 423 19.88 2.37 -19.92
N ALA A 424 18.66 2.09 -19.45
CA ALA A 424 17.90 0.92 -19.88
C ALA A 424 17.60 0.93 -21.39
N ARG A 425 17.28 2.10 -21.96
CA ARG A 425 17.01 2.22 -23.41
C ARG A 425 18.28 2.08 -24.25
N GLU A 426 19.40 2.63 -23.78
CA GLU A 426 20.69 2.47 -24.45
C GLU A 426 21.12 0.99 -24.47
N PHE A 427 20.84 0.24 -23.41
CA PHE A 427 21.10 -1.20 -23.38
C PHE A 427 20.18 -2.02 -24.31
N GLU A 428 18.94 -1.55 -24.56
CA GLU A 428 18.02 -2.18 -25.52
C GLU A 428 18.39 -1.90 -26.99
N GLU A 429 19.12 -0.82 -27.28
CA GLU A 429 19.53 -0.43 -28.63
C GLU A 429 20.87 -1.08 -29.07
N LEU A 430 21.63 -1.65 -28.14
CA LEU A 430 22.90 -2.37 -28.36
C LEU A 430 22.68 -3.86 -28.61
#